data_AF-A0A258CYW9-F1
#
_entry.id   AF-A0A258CYW9-F1
#
_cell.length_a   1.000
_cell.length_b   1.000
_cell.length_c   1.000
_cell.angle_alpha   90.00
_cell.angle_beta   90.00
_cell.angle_gamma   90.00
#
_symmetry.space_group_name_H-M   'P 1'
#
loop_
_entity.id
_entity.type
_entity.pdbx_description
1 polymer ?
#
loop_
_entity_poly.entity_id
_entity_poly.type
_entity_poly.pdbx_seq_one_letter_code
_entity_poly.pdbx_strand_id
1 'polypeptide(L)'
;GEVEGLVTPREEGVLKIDTPAGLVTARYTRNGDYVDTVRITNIASYLHATGLTAEIEELGEVTVDVAYGGNFYAIVDPQDAFRDIADINPSDIQRWSPKLRAALNDKYQFIHPENPAINGLSHILWTGAPTKPEAHARNAVFYGDKAIDRSPCGTGTSSRMAQWAAQGKLQVGDDFVHESIIGTMFRGRVEATAQVGPFEGIIPSIEGWARMTGYNTIFIDDRDPLAHGFLVTDRP
;
A
#
# COMPACT_ATOMS: atom_id res chain seq x y z
N GLY A 1 25.52 8.22 6.78
CA GLY A 1 25.04 7.18 7.68
C GLY A 1 25.64 5.91 7.19
N GLU A 2 26.80 5.57 7.76
CA GLU A 2 27.36 4.23 7.67
C GLU A 2 26.23 3.22 7.94
N VAL A 3 26.25 2.11 7.21
CA VAL A 3 25.56 0.90 7.68
C VAL A 3 26.22 0.61 9.03
N GLU A 4 25.58 0.96 10.15
CA GLU A 4 26.18 0.94 11.51
C GLU A 4 26.48 -0.48 12.03
N GLY A 5 26.79 -1.43 11.17
CA GLY A 5 27.11 -2.80 11.54
C GLY A 5 25.95 -3.54 12.21
N LEU A 6 24.74 -2.95 12.27
CA LEU A 6 23.57 -3.55 12.89
C LEU A 6 23.23 -4.91 12.25
N VAL A 7 23.50 -5.03 10.94
CA VAL A 7 23.36 -6.29 10.20
C VAL A 7 24.47 -6.39 9.16
N THR A 8 25.20 -7.50 9.16
CA THR A 8 26.10 -7.89 8.06
C THR A 8 25.40 -8.96 7.22
N PRO A 9 25.02 -8.67 5.96
CA PRO A 9 24.36 -9.65 5.13
C PRO A 9 25.32 -10.76 4.73
N ARG A 10 24.78 -11.97 4.55
CA ARG A 10 25.56 -13.14 4.10
C ARG A 10 26.05 -12.99 2.65
N GLU A 11 25.26 -12.31 1.83
CA GLU A 11 25.56 -12.00 0.43
C GLU A 11 25.40 -10.49 0.25
N GLU A 12 26.42 -9.81 -0.27
CA GLU A 12 26.33 -8.37 -0.49
C GLU A 12 25.20 -8.04 -1.47
N GLY A 13 24.40 -7.02 -1.12
CA GLY A 13 23.25 -6.61 -1.92
C GLY A 13 21.98 -7.44 -1.66
N VAL A 14 22.02 -8.45 -0.78
CA VAL A 14 20.85 -9.27 -0.43
C VAL A 14 20.71 -9.42 1.08
N LEU A 15 19.58 -8.97 1.60
CA LEU A 15 19.17 -9.17 2.99
C LEU A 15 17.89 -10.02 3.03
N LYS A 16 17.93 -11.11 3.80
CA LYS A 16 16.77 -11.96 4.06
C LYS A 16 16.23 -11.63 5.45
N ILE A 17 14.94 -11.31 5.52
CA ILE A 17 14.26 -10.84 6.73
C ILE A 17 13.11 -11.79 7.03
N ASP A 18 13.14 -12.44 8.18
CA ASP A 18 11.98 -13.20 8.66
C ASP A 18 10.93 -12.23 9.21
N THR A 19 9.74 -12.27 8.63
CA THR A 19 8.58 -11.49 9.08
C THR A 19 7.46 -12.43 9.53
N PRO A 20 6.46 -11.96 10.29
CA PRO A 20 5.28 -12.78 10.61
C PRO A 20 4.52 -13.29 9.37
N ALA A 21 4.67 -12.61 8.21
CA ALA A 21 4.07 -13.01 6.94
C ALA A 21 4.96 -13.97 6.12
N GLY A 22 6.14 -14.35 6.63
CA GLY A 22 7.12 -15.22 5.97
C GLY A 22 8.45 -14.53 5.65
N LEU A 23 9.31 -15.26 4.93
CA LEU A 23 10.64 -14.80 4.52
C LEU A 23 10.54 -13.74 3.43
N VAL A 24 11.01 -12.53 3.71
CA VAL A 24 11.10 -11.43 2.75
C VAL A 24 12.55 -11.29 2.28
N THR A 25 12.76 -11.24 0.97
CA THR A 25 14.09 -10.96 0.39
C THR A 25 14.15 -9.51 -0.06
N ALA A 26 14.98 -8.72 0.61
CA ALA A 26 15.32 -7.35 0.25
C ALA A 26 16.63 -7.32 -0.53
N ARG A 27 16.59 -6.82 -1.76
CA ARG A 27 17.78 -6.57 -2.58
C ARG A 27 18.10 -5.09 -2.50
N TYR A 28 19.34 -4.72 -2.21
CA TYR A 28 19.69 -3.32 -2.03
C TYR A 28 20.90 -2.93 -2.88
N THR A 29 20.92 -1.68 -3.33
CA THR A 29 22.05 -1.10 -4.04
C THR A 29 22.79 -0.13 -3.12
N ARG A 30 24.11 -0.02 -3.30
CA ARG A 30 24.93 0.92 -2.54
C ARG A 30 25.55 1.97 -3.43
N ASN A 31 25.68 3.17 -2.89
CA ASN A 31 26.54 4.22 -3.40
C ASN A 31 27.53 4.61 -2.29
N GLY A 32 28.74 4.06 -2.37
CA GLY A 32 29.72 4.12 -1.30
C GLY A 32 29.18 3.49 -0.01
N ASP A 33 29.19 4.25 1.07
CA ASP A 33 28.78 3.77 2.39
C ASP A 33 27.25 3.72 2.58
N TYR A 34 26.49 4.23 1.61
CA TYR A 34 25.05 4.43 1.74
C TYR A 34 24.28 3.39 0.92
N VAL A 35 23.20 2.86 1.50
CA VAL A 35 22.18 2.14 0.75
C VAL A 35 21.33 3.18 0.00
N ASP A 36 21.30 3.10 -1.32
CA ASP A 36 20.57 4.05 -2.14
C ASP A 36 19.13 3.60 -2.37
N THR A 37 18.95 2.36 -2.82
CA THR A 37 17.64 1.74 -3.03
C THR A 37 17.54 0.37 -2.40
N VAL A 38 16.32 -0.01 -2.06
CA VAL A 38 15.94 -1.35 -1.58
C VAL A 38 14.73 -1.81 -2.37
N ARG A 39 14.84 -2.98 -3.00
CA ARG A 39 13.77 -3.70 -3.69
C ARG A 39 13.34 -4.90 -2.87
N ILE A 40 12.05 -4.98 -2.58
CA ILE A 40 11.44 -6.09 -1.87
C ILE A 40 10.51 -6.82 -2.83
N THR A 41 10.75 -8.12 -3.03
CA THR A 41 9.76 -8.99 -3.70
C THR A 41 8.65 -9.30 -2.70
N ASN A 42 7.44 -8.87 -3.02
CA ASN A 42 6.28 -9.06 -2.18
C ASN A 42 5.63 -10.43 -2.44
N ILE A 43 4.67 -10.79 -1.60
CA ILE A 43 3.84 -11.98 -1.81
C ILE A 43 2.95 -11.84 -3.05
N ALA A 44 2.34 -12.96 -3.47
CA ALA A 44 1.40 -12.98 -4.58
C ALA A 44 0.25 -11.98 -4.36
N SER A 45 -0.04 -11.22 -5.42
CA SER A 45 -1.03 -10.14 -5.43
C SER A 45 -2.01 -10.37 -6.58
N TYR A 46 -3.30 -10.13 -6.37
CA TYR A 46 -4.35 -10.47 -7.33
C TYR A 46 -5.55 -9.52 -7.25
N LEU A 47 -6.30 -9.43 -8.35
CA LEU A 47 -7.60 -8.74 -8.39
C LEU A 47 -8.68 -9.66 -7.80
N HIS A 48 -9.28 -9.25 -6.70
CA HIS A 48 -10.24 -10.06 -5.95
C HIS A 48 -11.69 -9.89 -6.46
N ALA A 49 -12.09 -8.66 -6.75
CA ALA A 49 -13.42 -8.35 -7.27
C ALA A 49 -13.40 -7.06 -8.08
N THR A 50 -14.34 -6.90 -9.00
CA THR A 50 -14.50 -5.70 -9.82
C THR A 50 -15.91 -5.13 -9.72
N GLY A 51 -16.03 -3.81 -9.89
CA GLY A 51 -17.33 -3.14 -9.99
C GLY A 51 -18.21 -3.26 -8.74
N LEU A 52 -17.61 -3.35 -7.55
CA LEU A 52 -18.37 -3.32 -6.30
C LEU A 52 -18.82 -1.89 -6.01
N THR A 53 -20.03 -1.72 -5.46
CA THR A 53 -20.58 -0.38 -5.21
C THR A 53 -20.95 -0.16 -3.75
N ALA A 54 -20.78 1.07 -3.27
CA ALA A 54 -21.23 1.52 -1.97
C ALA A 54 -21.65 3.01 -2.03
N GLU A 55 -22.69 3.36 -1.27
CA GLU A 55 -23.20 4.72 -1.17
C GLU A 55 -22.43 5.52 -0.13
N ILE A 56 -22.04 6.75 -0.49
CA ILE A 56 -21.44 7.73 0.42
C ILE A 56 -22.26 9.00 0.29
N GLU A 57 -22.87 9.47 1.38
CA GLU A 57 -23.78 10.63 1.40
C GLU A 57 -23.28 11.85 0.61
N GLU A 58 -21.98 12.10 0.64
CA GLU A 58 -21.36 13.26 -0.01
C GLU A 58 -20.96 13.03 -1.47
N LEU A 59 -20.85 11.77 -1.91
CA LEU A 59 -20.36 11.39 -3.25
C LEU A 59 -21.43 10.68 -4.09
N GLY A 60 -22.49 10.15 -3.47
CA GLY A 60 -23.39 9.17 -4.08
C GLY A 60 -22.77 7.78 -4.16
N GLU A 61 -23.15 7.03 -5.20
CA GLU A 61 -22.63 5.69 -5.44
C GLU A 61 -21.17 5.75 -5.89
N VAL A 62 -20.29 5.06 -5.15
CA VAL A 62 -18.87 4.90 -5.49
C VAL A 62 -18.64 3.45 -5.93
N THR A 63 -18.09 3.29 -7.13
CA THR A 63 -17.68 2.00 -7.68
C THR A 63 -16.19 1.77 -7.40
N VAL A 64 -15.83 0.56 -6.97
CA VAL A 64 -14.46 0.15 -6.68
C VAL A 64 -14.14 -1.22 -7.25
N ASP A 65 -12.88 -1.40 -7.61
CA ASP A 65 -12.27 -2.72 -7.69
C ASP A 65 -11.63 -3.06 -6.35
N VAL A 66 -11.60 -4.34 -5.96
CA VAL A 66 -10.89 -4.80 -4.76
C VAL A 66 -9.74 -5.71 -5.17
N ALA A 67 -8.53 -5.38 -4.73
CA ALA A 67 -7.33 -6.17 -5.00
C ALA A 67 -6.53 -6.45 -3.72
N TYR A 68 -5.87 -7.60 -3.69
CA TYR A 68 -4.99 -8.02 -2.61
C TYR A 68 -3.52 -7.86 -3.01
N GLY A 69 -2.73 -7.26 -2.12
CA GLY A 69 -1.29 -7.04 -2.33
C GLY A 69 -0.48 -7.14 -1.03
N GLY A 70 -0.93 -7.95 -0.08
CA GLY A 70 -0.52 -7.95 1.33
C GLY A 70 -1.66 -7.57 2.27
N ASN A 71 -2.49 -6.63 1.83
CA ASN A 71 -3.79 -6.29 2.43
C ASN A 71 -4.84 -6.19 1.32
N PHE A 72 -6.13 -6.22 1.67
CA PHE A 72 -7.20 -5.87 0.75
C PHE A 72 -7.32 -4.36 0.60
N TYR A 73 -7.35 -3.89 -0.65
CA TYR A 73 -7.52 -2.50 -1.05
C TYR A 73 -8.75 -2.36 -1.92
N ALA A 74 -9.63 -1.42 -1.58
CA ALA A 74 -10.64 -0.91 -2.51
C ALA A 74 -10.01 0.23 -3.29
N ILE A 75 -9.89 0.04 -4.59
CA ILE A 75 -9.26 0.95 -5.53
C ILE A 75 -10.37 1.77 -6.19
N VAL A 76 -10.35 3.07 -5.95
CA VAL A 76 -11.27 4.03 -6.52
C VAL A 76 -10.64 4.62 -7.78
N ASP A 77 -11.04 4.11 -8.94
CA ASP A 77 -10.68 4.68 -10.25
C ASP A 77 -11.55 5.90 -10.61
N PRO A 78 -11.13 6.74 -11.57
CA PRO A 78 -11.90 7.90 -12.01
C PRO A 78 -13.32 7.53 -12.46
N GLN A 79 -14.29 8.29 -11.97
CA GLN A 79 -15.73 8.13 -12.18
C GLN A 79 -16.46 9.45 -11.89
N ASP A 80 -17.78 9.49 -12.06
CA ASP A 80 -18.56 10.73 -11.87
C ASP A 80 -18.45 11.27 -10.42
N ALA A 81 -18.47 10.37 -9.43
CA ALA A 81 -18.32 10.70 -8.02
C ALA A 81 -16.89 11.14 -7.62
N PHE A 82 -15.88 10.79 -8.41
CA PHE A 82 -14.47 11.05 -8.08
C PHE A 82 -13.63 11.08 -9.35
N ARG A 83 -13.09 12.25 -9.72
CA ARG A 83 -12.33 12.43 -10.96
C ARG A 83 -10.84 12.16 -10.81
N ASP A 84 -10.21 12.70 -9.78
CA ASP A 84 -8.78 12.58 -9.51
C ASP A 84 -8.47 12.98 -8.06
N ILE A 85 -7.38 12.45 -7.48
CA ILE A 85 -6.90 12.97 -6.18
C ILE A 85 -6.45 14.44 -6.24
N ALA A 86 -6.18 14.99 -7.43
CA ALA A 86 -5.89 16.42 -7.63
C ALA A 86 -7.09 17.32 -7.29
N ASP A 87 -8.31 16.79 -7.40
CA ASP A 87 -9.55 17.55 -7.30
C ASP A 87 -10.12 17.58 -5.87
N ILE A 88 -9.45 16.91 -4.93
CA ILE A 88 -9.93 16.71 -3.55
C ILE A 88 -8.82 17.02 -2.53
N ASN A 89 -9.20 17.32 -1.29
CA ASN A 89 -8.25 17.56 -0.22
C ASN A 89 -7.94 16.27 0.55
N PRO A 90 -6.78 16.16 1.22
CA PRO A 90 -6.50 15.06 2.14
C PRO A 90 -7.58 14.88 3.23
N SER A 91 -8.25 15.97 3.65
CA SER A 91 -9.37 15.90 4.59
C SER A 91 -10.60 15.19 4.02
N ASP A 92 -10.83 15.29 2.71
CA ASP A 92 -11.93 14.61 2.04
C ASP A 92 -11.68 13.09 2.03
N ILE A 93 -10.44 12.67 1.73
CA ILE A 93 -10.00 11.27 1.84
C ILE A 93 -10.22 10.75 3.27
N GLN A 94 -9.87 11.52 4.29
CA GLN A 94 -10.09 11.12 5.70
C GLN A 94 -11.56 11.04 6.07
N ARG A 95 -12.43 11.83 5.44
CA ARG A 95 -13.88 11.84 5.71
C ARG A 95 -14.62 10.73 4.97
N TRP A 96 -14.24 10.45 3.72
CA TRP A 96 -14.92 9.47 2.87
C TRP A 96 -14.44 8.04 3.08
N SER A 97 -13.13 7.83 3.25
CA SER A 97 -12.55 6.48 3.27
C SER A 97 -13.06 5.59 4.42
N PRO A 98 -13.25 6.08 5.66
CA PRO A 98 -13.85 5.27 6.72
C PRO A 98 -15.28 4.84 6.39
N LYS A 99 -16.08 5.74 5.83
CA LYS A 99 -17.48 5.48 5.43
C LYS A 99 -17.52 4.44 4.31
N LEU A 100 -16.67 4.59 3.30
CA LEU A 100 -16.56 3.66 2.17
C LEU A 100 -16.09 2.28 2.61
N ARG A 101 -15.05 2.23 3.46
CA ARG A 101 -14.55 0.97 4.01
C ARG A 101 -15.62 0.24 4.83
N ALA A 102 -16.36 0.96 5.68
CA ALA A 102 -17.44 0.37 6.47
C ALA A 102 -18.55 -0.17 5.57
N ALA A 103 -19.08 0.65 4.65
CA ALA A 103 -20.14 0.26 3.74
C ALA A 103 -19.78 -0.96 2.86
N LEU A 104 -18.52 -1.04 2.39
CA LEU A 104 -18.05 -2.19 1.62
C LEU A 104 -17.92 -3.45 2.47
N ASN A 105 -17.41 -3.37 3.72
CA ASN A 105 -17.33 -4.53 4.61
C ASN A 105 -18.72 -4.99 5.11
N ASP A 106 -19.68 -4.08 5.24
CA ASP A 106 -21.05 -4.44 5.61
C ASP A 106 -21.78 -5.17 4.47
N LYS A 107 -21.49 -4.79 3.22
CA LYS A 107 -22.14 -5.35 2.01
C LYS A 107 -21.43 -6.60 1.46
N TYR A 108 -20.12 -6.73 1.66
CA TYR A 108 -19.29 -7.75 1.03
C TYR A 108 -18.32 -8.41 2.01
N GLN A 109 -17.96 -9.66 1.73
CA GLN A 109 -16.95 -10.39 2.50
C GLN A 109 -15.66 -10.52 1.70
N PHE A 110 -14.54 -10.18 2.33
CA PHE A 110 -13.21 -10.27 1.74
C PHE A 110 -12.38 -11.25 2.57
N ILE A 111 -12.02 -12.40 1.99
CA ILE A 111 -11.27 -13.46 2.67
C ILE A 111 -10.18 -13.95 1.72
N HIS A 112 -8.94 -14.04 2.21
CA HIS A 112 -7.85 -14.59 1.42
C HIS A 112 -8.07 -16.11 1.22
N PRO A 113 -8.02 -16.61 -0.03
CA PRO A 113 -8.47 -17.98 -0.34
C PRO A 113 -7.59 -19.07 0.29
N GLU A 114 -6.33 -18.75 0.59
CA GLU A 114 -5.36 -19.71 1.16
C GLU A 114 -5.11 -19.46 2.66
N ASN A 115 -5.61 -18.35 3.21
CA ASN A 115 -5.39 -18.01 4.62
C ASN A 115 -6.59 -17.22 5.16
N PRO A 116 -7.63 -17.90 5.68
CA PRO A 116 -8.84 -17.25 6.18
C PRO A 116 -8.63 -16.27 7.34
N ALA A 117 -7.48 -16.33 8.04
CA ALA A 117 -7.12 -15.35 9.06
C ALA A 117 -6.85 -13.95 8.46
N ILE A 118 -6.55 -13.88 7.16
CA ILE A 118 -6.47 -12.63 6.41
C ILE A 118 -7.85 -12.35 5.82
N ASN A 119 -8.60 -11.50 6.49
CA ASN A 119 -9.96 -11.13 6.09
C ASN A 119 -10.23 -9.64 6.38
N GLY A 120 -11.27 -9.12 5.73
CA GLY A 120 -11.72 -7.74 5.85
C GLY A 120 -10.95 -6.77 4.95
N LEU A 121 -11.69 -5.79 4.44
CA LEU A 121 -11.14 -4.67 3.68
C LEU A 121 -10.60 -3.62 4.65
N SER A 122 -9.30 -3.37 4.63
CA SER A 122 -8.64 -2.46 5.58
C SER A 122 -8.18 -1.13 4.96
N HIS A 123 -7.97 -1.08 3.64
CA HIS A 123 -7.37 0.06 2.95
C HIS A 123 -8.25 0.58 1.80
N ILE A 124 -8.24 1.90 1.60
CA ILE A 124 -8.84 2.55 0.42
C ILE A 124 -7.72 3.24 -0.36
N LEU A 125 -7.62 2.98 -1.67
CA LEU A 125 -6.66 3.60 -2.57
C LEU A 125 -7.40 4.50 -3.55
N TRP A 126 -7.23 5.81 -3.39
CA TRP A 126 -7.76 6.80 -4.33
C TRP A 126 -6.72 7.06 -5.41
N THR A 127 -7.12 6.93 -6.68
CA THR A 127 -6.20 7.02 -7.82
C THR A 127 -6.13 8.42 -8.39
N GLY A 128 -5.03 8.75 -9.06
CA GLY A 128 -4.94 9.96 -9.84
C GLY A 128 -3.95 9.85 -10.98
N ALA A 129 -4.02 10.83 -11.87
CA ALA A 129 -3.06 11.03 -12.92
C ALA A 129 -1.67 11.33 -12.33
N PRO A 130 -0.59 10.80 -12.92
CA PRO A 130 0.77 11.14 -12.51
C PRO A 130 1.06 12.62 -12.75
N THR A 131 1.86 13.24 -11.86
CA THR A 131 2.37 14.61 -12.04
C THR A 131 3.82 14.62 -12.55
N LYS A 132 4.50 13.48 -12.48
CA LYS A 132 5.88 13.29 -12.92
C LYS A 132 5.91 12.50 -14.23
N PRO A 133 6.69 12.93 -15.25
CA PRO A 133 6.77 12.22 -16.54
C PRO A 133 7.17 10.75 -16.43
N GLU A 134 7.96 10.40 -15.43
CA GLU A 134 8.41 9.04 -15.16
C GLU A 134 7.40 8.17 -14.42
N ALA A 135 6.31 8.74 -13.90
CA ALA A 135 5.29 8.01 -13.16
C ALA A 135 4.19 7.49 -14.09
N HIS A 136 3.76 6.25 -13.88
CA HIS A 136 2.65 5.65 -14.64
C HIS A 136 1.30 5.92 -13.99
N ALA A 137 1.27 6.03 -12.66
CA ALA A 137 0.07 6.35 -11.89
C ALA A 137 0.44 7.10 -10.61
N ARG A 138 -0.58 7.67 -9.96
CA ARG A 138 -0.48 8.29 -8.65
C ARG A 138 -1.58 7.79 -7.73
N ASN A 139 -1.34 7.79 -6.42
CA ASN A 139 -2.38 7.48 -5.44
C ASN A 139 -2.30 8.29 -4.15
N ALA A 140 -3.38 8.17 -3.38
CA ALA A 140 -3.42 8.40 -1.95
C ALA A 140 -4.07 7.20 -1.25
N VAL A 141 -3.33 6.54 -0.37
CA VAL A 141 -3.84 5.40 0.42
C VAL A 141 -4.29 5.85 1.79
N PHE A 142 -5.53 5.53 2.14
CA PHE A 142 -6.08 5.61 3.48
C PHE A 142 -5.99 4.26 4.20
N TYR A 143 -5.55 4.28 5.46
CA TYR A 143 -5.44 3.09 6.32
C TYR A 143 -5.61 3.43 7.81
N GLY A 144 -5.81 2.39 8.63
CA GLY A 144 -6.06 2.54 10.06
C GLY A 144 -7.32 3.39 10.31
N ASP A 145 -7.31 4.21 11.35
CA ASP A 145 -8.49 5.02 11.71
C ASP A 145 -8.56 6.34 10.97
N LYS A 146 -7.42 7.01 10.73
CA LYS A 146 -7.34 8.35 10.11
C LYS A 146 -6.05 8.60 9.29
N ALA A 147 -5.28 7.55 8.97
CA ALA A 147 -3.95 7.75 8.39
C ALA A 147 -4.01 7.78 6.85
N ILE A 148 -3.27 8.73 6.26
CA ILE A 148 -2.91 8.72 4.84
C ILE A 148 -1.43 8.36 4.74
N ASP A 149 -1.10 7.41 3.86
CA ASP A 149 0.28 7.05 3.57
C ASP A 149 0.95 8.18 2.79
N ARG A 150 2.14 8.60 3.24
CA ARG A 150 2.95 9.62 2.57
C ARG A 150 3.81 8.99 1.48
N SER A 151 4.10 7.70 1.60
CA SER A 151 4.71 6.93 0.52
C SER A 151 3.65 6.52 -0.50
N PRO A 152 4.03 6.00 -1.68
CA PRO A 152 3.09 5.42 -2.64
C PRO A 152 2.42 4.13 -2.14
N CYS A 153 2.75 3.68 -0.92
CA CYS A 153 2.31 2.46 -0.27
C CYS A 153 2.76 1.19 -1.02
N GLY A 154 3.67 0.39 -0.45
CA GLY A 154 4.23 -0.78 -1.13
C GLY A 154 3.18 -1.86 -1.45
N THR A 155 2.35 -2.21 -0.47
CA THR A 155 1.24 -3.15 -0.65
C THR A 155 0.13 -2.55 -1.53
N GLY A 156 -0.14 -1.24 -1.43
CA GLY A 156 -1.07 -0.55 -2.32
C GLY A 156 -0.60 -0.51 -3.78
N THR A 157 0.71 -0.33 -4.00
CA THR A 157 1.34 -0.43 -5.32
C THR A 157 1.24 -1.83 -5.88
N SER A 158 1.47 -2.85 -5.05
CA SER A 158 1.28 -4.26 -5.42
C SER A 158 -0.17 -4.54 -5.84
N SER A 159 -1.17 -4.04 -5.09
CA SER A 159 -2.59 -4.15 -5.44
C SER A 159 -2.95 -3.42 -6.74
N ARG A 160 -2.44 -2.20 -6.95
CA ARG A 160 -2.69 -1.44 -8.20
C ARG A 160 -2.07 -2.16 -9.41
N MET A 161 -0.86 -2.69 -9.27
CA MET A 161 -0.24 -3.51 -10.31
C MET A 161 -1.03 -4.77 -10.61
N ALA A 162 -1.53 -5.48 -9.59
CA ALA A 162 -2.34 -6.68 -9.76
C ALA A 162 -3.66 -6.38 -10.49
N GLN A 163 -4.34 -5.29 -10.16
CA GLN A 163 -5.53 -4.81 -10.87
C GLN A 163 -5.21 -4.55 -12.36
N TRP A 164 -4.12 -3.81 -12.64
CA TRP A 164 -3.72 -3.51 -14.02
C TRP A 164 -3.28 -4.76 -14.79
N ALA A 165 -2.60 -5.70 -14.16
CA ALA A 165 -2.23 -6.97 -14.77
C ALA A 165 -3.46 -7.79 -15.15
N ALA A 166 -4.45 -7.91 -14.26
CA ALA A 166 -5.71 -8.59 -14.53
C ALA A 166 -6.54 -7.88 -15.64
N GLN A 167 -6.35 -6.57 -15.82
CA GLN A 167 -6.93 -5.78 -16.92
C GLN A 167 -6.07 -5.81 -18.21
N GLY A 168 -4.98 -6.57 -18.24
CA GLY A 168 -4.07 -6.66 -19.40
C GLY A 168 -3.22 -5.41 -19.66
N LYS A 169 -3.12 -4.48 -18.70
CA LYS A 169 -2.33 -3.24 -18.78
C LYS A 169 -0.88 -3.42 -18.33
N LEU A 170 -0.57 -4.52 -17.64
CA LEU A 170 0.78 -4.90 -17.24
C LEU A 170 1.00 -6.40 -17.49
N GLN A 171 2.20 -6.76 -17.92
CA GLN A 171 2.66 -8.14 -18.11
C GLN A 171 3.95 -8.40 -17.35
N VAL A 172 4.34 -9.68 -17.25
CA VAL A 172 5.61 -10.07 -16.63
C VAL A 172 6.78 -9.36 -17.32
N GLY A 173 7.63 -8.75 -16.52
CA GLY A 173 8.77 -7.96 -16.95
C GLY A 173 8.51 -6.46 -17.10
N ASP A 174 7.26 -6.01 -17.03
CA ASP A 174 6.94 -4.58 -17.06
C ASP A 174 7.32 -3.88 -15.76
N ASP A 175 7.84 -2.66 -15.89
CA ASP A 175 8.10 -1.74 -14.79
C ASP A 175 6.88 -0.84 -14.53
N PHE A 176 6.66 -0.50 -13.26
CA PHE A 176 5.55 0.34 -12.83
C PHE A 176 6.00 1.41 -11.83
N VAL A 177 6.03 2.69 -12.22
CA VAL A 177 6.39 3.77 -11.29
C VAL A 177 5.12 4.38 -10.69
N HIS A 178 5.02 4.35 -9.36
CA HIS A 178 3.85 4.81 -8.63
C HIS A 178 4.20 6.03 -7.77
N GLU A 179 3.46 7.11 -7.98
CA GLU A 179 3.62 8.38 -7.27
C GLU A 179 2.66 8.46 -6.07
N SER A 180 3.13 9.03 -4.96
CA SER A 180 2.32 9.32 -3.77
C SER A 180 1.64 10.69 -3.85
N ILE A 181 0.73 10.96 -2.92
CA ILE A 181 0.09 12.27 -2.75
C ILE A 181 1.08 13.42 -2.49
N ILE A 182 2.29 13.14 -2.00
CA ILE A 182 3.35 14.15 -1.80
C ILE A 182 4.49 14.08 -2.84
N GLY A 183 4.30 13.32 -3.92
CA GLY A 183 5.26 13.26 -5.03
C GLY A 183 6.49 12.36 -4.82
N THR A 184 6.56 11.61 -3.71
CA THR A 184 7.53 10.51 -3.57
C THR A 184 7.15 9.33 -4.48
N MET A 185 8.12 8.49 -4.85
CA MET A 185 7.92 7.44 -5.85
C MET A 185 8.45 6.08 -5.39
N PHE A 186 7.76 5.03 -5.83
CA PHE A 186 8.21 3.64 -5.79
C PHE A 186 8.27 3.09 -7.21
N ARG A 187 9.22 2.18 -7.43
CA ARG A 187 9.42 1.49 -8.70
C ARG A 187 9.01 0.02 -8.53
N GLY A 188 7.81 -0.30 -8.98
CA GLY A 188 7.28 -1.64 -9.08
C GLY A 188 7.81 -2.39 -10.30
N ARG A 189 7.80 -3.72 -10.25
CA ARG A 189 8.01 -4.61 -11.41
C ARG A 189 7.16 -5.86 -11.27
N VAL A 190 6.57 -6.34 -12.36
CA VAL A 190 5.88 -7.64 -12.40
C VAL A 190 6.94 -8.73 -12.60
N GLU A 191 7.30 -9.44 -11.54
CA GLU A 191 8.41 -10.43 -11.60
C GLU A 191 7.97 -11.75 -12.23
N ALA A 192 6.74 -12.19 -11.92
CA ALA A 192 6.19 -13.45 -12.40
C ALA A 192 4.66 -13.44 -12.32
N THR A 193 4.03 -14.40 -13.00
CA THR A 193 2.63 -14.75 -12.73
C THR A 193 2.52 -15.55 -11.43
N ALA A 194 1.34 -15.55 -10.82
CA ALA A 194 1.02 -16.34 -9.64
C ALA A 194 -0.42 -16.86 -9.72
N GLN A 195 -0.69 -17.96 -9.02
CA GLN A 195 -2.04 -18.45 -8.77
C GLN A 195 -2.29 -18.37 -7.27
N VAL A 196 -3.40 -17.77 -6.85
CA VAL A 196 -3.79 -17.64 -5.44
C VAL A 196 -5.22 -18.14 -5.28
N GLY A 197 -5.39 -19.38 -4.84
CA GLY A 197 -6.67 -20.07 -4.93
C GLY A 197 -7.29 -19.98 -6.33
N PRO A 198 -8.50 -19.39 -6.51
CA PRO A 198 -9.13 -19.24 -7.82
C PRO A 198 -8.63 -18.03 -8.64
N PHE A 199 -7.79 -17.18 -8.08
CA PHE A 199 -7.38 -15.93 -8.72
C PHE A 199 -6.06 -16.06 -9.46
N GLU A 200 -6.05 -15.61 -10.72
CA GLU A 200 -4.80 -15.29 -11.42
C GLU A 200 -4.23 -13.99 -10.86
N GLY A 201 -2.93 -13.99 -10.60
CA GLY A 201 -2.23 -12.88 -9.96
C GLY A 201 -0.79 -12.73 -10.46
N ILE A 202 -0.06 -11.91 -9.74
CA ILE A 202 1.34 -11.59 -10.02
C ILE A 202 2.19 -11.73 -8.76
N ILE A 203 3.49 -11.91 -8.95
CA ILE A 203 4.52 -11.64 -7.94
C ILE A 203 5.08 -10.24 -8.23
N PRO A 204 4.72 -9.19 -7.47
CA PRO A 204 5.29 -7.87 -7.65
C PRO A 204 6.56 -7.70 -6.81
N SER A 205 7.51 -6.90 -7.30
CA SER A 205 8.56 -6.33 -6.46
C SER A 205 8.44 -4.81 -6.41
N ILE A 206 8.71 -4.23 -5.24
CA ILE A 206 8.62 -2.79 -5.01
C ILE A 206 9.99 -2.28 -4.56
N GLU A 207 10.49 -1.28 -5.27
CA GLU A 207 11.74 -0.59 -4.94
C GLU A 207 11.47 0.82 -4.44
N GLY A 208 12.14 1.17 -3.35
CA GLY A 208 12.12 2.49 -2.75
C GLY A 208 13.43 2.81 -2.03
N TRP A 209 13.40 3.86 -1.21
CA TRP A 209 14.53 4.29 -0.42
C TRP A 209 14.06 4.73 0.96
N ALA A 210 14.98 4.71 1.93
CA ALA A 210 14.75 5.22 3.28
C ALA A 210 15.92 6.12 3.70
N ARG A 211 15.66 7.01 4.66
CA ARG A 211 16.68 7.86 5.28
C ARG A 211 16.52 7.80 6.79
N MET A 212 17.65 7.72 7.47
CA MET A 212 17.69 7.80 8.92
C MET A 212 17.35 9.22 9.37
N THR A 213 16.39 9.37 10.28
CA THR A 213 15.91 10.67 10.75
C THR A 213 16.35 10.99 12.18
N GLY A 214 16.86 10.00 12.93
CA GLY A 214 17.41 10.20 14.26
C GLY A 214 17.55 8.90 15.06
N TYR A 215 18.21 9.00 16.21
CA TYR A 215 18.25 7.97 17.24
C TYR A 215 17.40 8.41 18.43
N ASN A 216 16.47 7.57 18.85
CA ASN A 216 15.55 7.89 19.94
C ASN A 216 15.76 6.91 21.10
N THR A 217 15.78 7.42 22.33
CA THR A 217 15.62 6.62 23.56
C THR A 217 14.28 7.00 24.18
N ILE A 218 13.34 6.05 24.24
CA ILE A 218 11.99 6.28 24.77
C ILE A 218 11.93 5.67 26.18
N PHE A 219 11.47 6.45 27.16
CA PHE A 219 11.25 6.00 28.54
C PHE A 219 9.75 5.92 28.82
N ILE A 220 9.31 4.87 29.50
CA ILE A 220 7.93 4.69 29.97
C ILE A 220 7.99 4.51 31.49
N ASP A 221 7.31 5.39 32.22
CA ASP A 221 7.29 5.41 33.69
C ASP A 221 5.88 5.11 34.18
N ASP A 222 5.73 4.10 35.04
CA ASP A 222 4.41 3.68 35.57
C ASP A 222 3.72 4.77 36.40
N ARG A 223 4.45 5.83 36.81
CA ARG A 223 3.89 7.00 37.50
C ARG A 223 3.26 8.01 36.55
N ASP A 224 3.56 7.95 35.26
CA ASP A 224 2.97 8.84 34.25
C ASP A 224 1.56 8.33 33.91
N PRO A 225 0.49 9.09 34.22
CA PRO A 225 -0.88 8.69 33.87
C PRO A 225 -1.14 8.60 32.36
N LEU A 226 -0.21 9.10 31.53
CA LEU A 226 -0.27 9.09 30.07
C LEU A 226 0.79 8.16 29.45
N ALA A 227 1.41 7.27 30.23
CA ALA A 227 2.50 6.37 29.82
C ALA A 227 2.21 5.52 28.56
N HIS A 228 0.93 5.23 28.29
CA HIS A 228 0.50 4.43 27.13
C HIS A 228 -0.06 5.27 25.98
N GLY A 229 0.08 6.60 26.06
CA GLY A 229 -0.47 7.54 25.08
C GLY A 229 -1.98 7.67 25.15
N PHE A 230 -2.52 8.51 24.27
CA PHE A 230 -3.95 8.75 24.12
C PHE A 230 -4.24 9.28 22.71
N LEU A 231 -5.49 9.16 22.29
CA LEU A 231 -6.01 9.81 21.09
C LEU A 231 -7.05 10.84 21.51
N VAL A 232 -6.98 12.04 20.94
CA VAL A 232 -8.01 13.05 21.09
C VAL A 232 -8.99 12.87 19.94
N THR A 233 -10.21 12.44 20.26
CA THR A 233 -11.29 12.22 19.30
C THR A 233 -12.42 13.20 19.51
N ASP A 234 -13.20 13.47 18.47
CA ASP A 234 -14.45 14.22 18.60
C ASP A 234 -15.40 13.48 19.54
N ARG A 235 -16.28 14.23 20.21
CA ARG A 235 -17.31 13.62 21.06
C ARG A 235 -18.30 12.87 20.17
N PRO A 236 -18.78 11.68 20.59
CA PRO A 236 -19.77 10.91 19.86
C PRO A 236 -21.08 11.70 19.67
#